data_AF-A0A349JA57-F1
#
_entry.id   AF-A0A349JA57-F1
#
_cell.length_a   1.000
_cell.length_b   1.000
_cell.length_c   1.000
_cell.angle_alpha   90.00
_cell.angle_beta   90.00
_cell.angle_gamma   90.00
#
_symmetry.space_group_name_H-M   'P 1'
#
loop_
_entity.id
_entity.type
_entity.pdbx_description
1 polymer ?
#
loop_
_entity_poly.entity_id
_entity_poly.type
_entity_poly.pdbx_seq_one_letter_code
_entity_poly.pdbx_strand_id
1 'polypeptide(L)' 'MTDDLLLIDPHVHMSARTTDDYEAMRAAGVRAVIEPAFWLGQPRTRVGSFEDYYASLTGWERFRAGNFGIRHYCTIGL' A
#
# COMPACT_ATOMS: atom_id res chain seq x y z
N MET A 1 14.25 -20.91 -17.98
CA MET A 1 13.19 -20.14 -17.29
C MET A 1 13.76 -19.74 -15.96
N THR A 2 14.06 -18.47 -15.74
CA THR A 2 14.21 -17.95 -14.38
C THR A 2 12.81 -18.00 -13.78
N ASP A 3 12.60 -18.80 -12.74
CA ASP A 3 11.32 -18.79 -12.03
C ASP A 3 11.09 -17.36 -11.52
N ASP A 4 10.07 -16.72 -12.07
CA ASP A 4 9.67 -15.38 -11.67
C ASP A 4 9.09 -15.50 -10.26
N LEU A 5 9.88 -15.13 -9.24
CA LEU A 5 9.44 -15.19 -7.85
C LEU A 5 8.16 -14.37 -7.69
N LEU A 6 7.10 -15.00 -7.16
CA LEU A 6 5.82 -14.36 -6.88
C LEU A 6 5.71 -14.14 -5.37
N LEU A 7 6.03 -12.92 -4.93
CA LEU A 7 6.02 -12.54 -3.53
C LEU A 7 4.79 -11.70 -3.18
N ILE A 8 4.29 -11.92 -1.96
CA ILE A 8 3.32 -11.05 -1.29
C ILE A 8 4.08 -10.41 -0.13
N ASP A 9 4.09 -9.08 -0.06
CA ASP A 9 4.52 -8.38 1.15
C ASP A 9 3.32 -8.29 2.11
N PRO A 10 3.31 -9.06 3.21
CA PRO A 10 2.14 -9.16 4.06
C PRO A 10 1.94 -7.94 4.98
N HIS A 11 2.91 -7.03 5.07
CA HIS A 11 2.80 -5.84 5.91
C HIS A 11 3.71 -4.73 5.40
N VAL A 12 3.13 -3.75 4.70
CA VAL A 12 3.84 -2.56 4.24
C VAL A 12 2.94 -1.33 4.20
N HIS A 13 3.47 -0.18 4.60
CA HIS A 13 2.76 1.10 4.54
C HIS A 13 3.13 1.85 3.27
N MET A 14 2.34 1.68 2.21
CA MET A 14 2.63 2.26 0.91
C MET A 14 2.53 3.79 0.92
N SER A 15 1.73 4.38 1.80
CA SER A 15 1.71 5.84 1.98
C SER A 15 3.09 6.42 2.33
N ALA A 16 4.01 5.62 2.87
CA ALA A 16 5.38 6.00 3.20
C ALA A 16 6.42 5.57 2.14
N ARG A 17 5.97 5.04 0.99
CA ARG A 17 6.82 4.56 -0.11
C ARG A 17 6.79 5.50 -1.30
N THR A 18 7.97 5.66 -1.93
CA THR A 18 8.12 6.40 -3.18
C THR A 18 7.73 5.52 -4.37
N THR A 19 7.60 6.11 -5.56
CA THR A 19 7.42 5.32 -6.80
C THR A 19 8.63 4.44 -7.12
N ASP A 20 9.83 4.88 -6.77
CA ASP A 20 11.05 4.09 -6.95
C ASP A 20 11.02 2.82 -6.08
N ASP A 21 10.44 2.89 -4.86
CA ASP A 21 10.21 1.71 -4.04
C ASP A 21 9.27 0.72 -4.76
N TYR A 22 8.22 1.19 -5.45
CA TYR A 22 7.33 0.31 -6.21
C TYR A 22 8.05 -0.41 -7.34
N GLU A 23 8.91 0.29 -8.08
CA GLU A 23 9.73 -0.30 -9.15
C GLU A 23 10.70 -1.35 -8.60
N ALA A 24 11.39 -1.01 -7.50
CA ALA A 24 12.30 -1.92 -6.82
C ALA A 24 11.57 -3.16 -6.27
N MET A 25 10.40 -2.99 -5.65
CA MET A 25 9.56 -4.08 -5.17
C MET A 25 9.12 -4.98 -6.32
N ARG A 26 8.69 -4.41 -7.44
CA ARG A 26 8.25 -5.16 -8.61
C ARG A 26 9.40 -5.97 -9.22
N ALA A 27 10.59 -5.38 -9.29
CA ALA A 27 11.82 -6.04 -9.75
C ALA A 27 12.27 -7.16 -8.80
N ALA A 28 12.05 -7.00 -7.50
CA ALA A 28 12.35 -8.00 -6.47
C ALA A 28 11.35 -9.17 -6.42
N GLY A 29 10.29 -9.16 -7.25
CA GLY A 29 9.30 -10.25 -7.30
C GLY A 29 8.00 -9.98 -6.54
N VAL A 30 7.83 -8.80 -5.91
CA VAL A 30 6.56 -8.45 -5.27
C VAL A 30 5.46 -8.28 -6.32
N ARG A 31 4.32 -8.92 -6.08
CA ARG A 31 3.13 -8.86 -6.95
C ARG A 31 1.88 -8.42 -6.20
N ALA A 32 1.87 -8.54 -4.88
CA ALA A 32 0.83 -8.02 -4.03
C ALA A 32 1.40 -7.49 -2.71
N VAL A 33 0.71 -6.52 -2.14
CA VAL A 33 1.03 -5.93 -0.83
C VAL A 33 -0.23 -5.89 0.02
N ILE A 34 -0.05 -6.01 1.34
CA ILE A 34 -1.10 -5.80 2.33
C ILE A 34 -0.69 -4.60 3.18
N GLU A 35 -1.49 -3.53 3.14
CA GLU A 35 -1.29 -2.30 3.90
C GLU A 35 -2.30 -2.18 5.05
N PRO A 36 -1.85 -2.31 6.30
CA PRO A 36 -2.71 -2.03 7.44
C PRO A 36 -2.91 -0.53 7.64
N ALA A 37 -4.13 -0.16 8.06
CA ALA A 37 -4.40 1.17 8.56
C ALA A 37 -3.44 1.50 9.72
N PHE A 38 -2.88 2.71 9.68
CA PHE A 38 -1.79 3.16 10.55
C PHE A 38 -2.17 4.39 11.36
N TRP A 39 -1.48 4.56 12.48
CA TRP A 39 -1.58 5.74 13.32
C TRP A 39 -0.69 6.85 12.77
N LEU A 40 -1.24 8.05 12.54
CA LEU A 40 -0.51 9.20 11.99
C LEU A 40 0.58 9.77 12.93
N GLY A 41 0.82 9.17 14.10
CA GLY A 41 1.70 9.72 15.14
C GLY A 41 1.08 10.87 15.94
N GLN A 42 -0.16 11.25 15.64
CA GLN A 42 -0.95 12.23 16.38
C GLN A 42 -2.44 11.83 16.41
N PRO A 43 -3.24 12.34 17.37
CA PRO A 43 -4.68 12.13 17.38
C PRO A 43 -5.34 12.71 16.12
N ARG A 44 -6.27 11.96 15.53
CA ARG A 44 -7.20 12.51 14.54
C ARG A 44 -8.28 13.27 15.31
N THR A 45 -8.37 14.58 15.11
CA THR A 45 -9.28 15.48 15.87
C THR A 45 -10.58 15.82 15.11
N ARG A 46 -10.75 15.29 13.90
CA ARG A 46 -11.89 15.53 13.02
C ARG A 46 -12.22 14.28 12.20
N VAL A 47 -13.49 14.09 11.88
CA VAL A 47 -13.98 12.96 11.06
C VAL A 47 -13.34 12.97 9.67
N GLY A 48 -13.20 14.13 9.04
CA GLY A 48 -12.59 14.26 7.71
C GLY A 48 -11.17 13.70 7.60
N SER A 49 -10.40 13.68 8.71
CA SER A 49 -9.07 13.06 8.71
C SER A 49 -9.11 11.52 8.59
N PHE A 50 -10.24 10.88 8.89
CA PHE A 50 -10.46 9.47 8.61
C PHE A 50 -10.94 9.27 7.18
N GLU A 51 -11.85 10.11 6.69
CA GLU A 51 -12.38 10.06 5.32
C GLU A 51 -11.24 10.14 4.29
N ASP A 52 -10.40 11.18 4.38
CA ASP A 52 -9.26 11.37 3.47
C ASP A 52 -8.25 10.22 3.57
N TYR A 53 -8.01 9.71 4.78
CA TYR A 53 -7.07 8.63 5.01
C TYR A 53 -7.54 7.30 4.41
N TYR A 54 -8.81 6.95 4.61
CA TYR A 54 -9.36 5.72 4.02
C TYR A 54 -9.54 5.84 2.51
N ALA A 55 -9.90 7.01 1.99
CA ALA A 55 -9.90 7.25 0.55
C ALA A 55 -8.51 7.04 -0.07
N SER A 56 -7.45 7.46 0.63
CA SER A 56 -6.08 7.17 0.22
C SER A 56 -5.80 5.67 0.17
N LEU A 57 -6.10 4.91 1.22
CA LEU A 57 -5.85 3.47 1.27
C LEU A 57 -6.67 2.67 0.25
N THR A 58 -7.98 2.88 0.18
CA THR A 58 -8.88 2.04 -0.63
C THR A 58 -8.94 2.45 -2.09
N GLY A 59 -8.66 3.73 -2.38
CA GLY A 59 -8.72 4.33 -3.70
C GLY A 59 -7.34 4.60 -4.27
N TRP A 60 -6.65 5.59 -3.71
CA TRP A 60 -5.39 6.10 -4.28
C TRP A 60 -4.28 5.05 -4.31
N GLU A 61 -3.98 4.38 -3.20
CA GLU A 61 -2.90 3.39 -3.14
C GLU A 61 -3.18 2.19 -4.05
N ARG A 62 -4.44 1.80 -4.16
CA ARG A 62 -4.85 0.77 -5.13
C ARG A 62 -4.60 1.19 -6.57
N PHE A 63 -4.97 2.41 -6.94
CA PHE A 63 -4.71 2.96 -8.26
C PHE A 63 -3.20 3.09 -8.53
N ARG A 64 -2.46 3.68 -7.58
CA ARG A 64 -1.02 3.91 -7.66
C ARG A 64 -0.25 2.60 -7.82
N ALA A 65 -0.51 1.61 -6.98
CA ALA A 65 0.15 0.30 -7.05
C ALA A 65 -0.10 -0.42 -8.39
N GLY A 66 -1.31 -0.29 -8.94
CA GLY A 66 -1.68 -0.85 -10.24
C GLY A 66 -0.80 -0.36 -11.38
N ASN A 67 -0.36 0.92 -11.34
CA ASN A 67 0.53 1.50 -12.36
C ASN A 67 1.92 0.82 -12.38
N PHE A 68 2.33 0.18 -11.29
CA PHE A 68 3.60 -0.56 -11.16
C PHE A 68 3.41 -2.08 -11.22
N GLY A 69 2.21 -2.56 -11.57
CA GLY A 69 1.92 -3.99 -11.66
C GLY A 69 1.92 -4.72 -10.31
N ILE A 70 1.62 -4.00 -9.21
CA ILE A 70 1.46 -4.54 -7.85
C ILE A 70 -0.02 -4.46 -7.46
N ARG A 71 -0.57 -5.54 -6.92
CA ARG A 71 -1.93 -5.54 -6.34
C ARG A 71 -1.88 -5.01 -4.91
N HIS A 72 -2.65 -3.99 -4.62
CA HIS A 72 -2.78 -3.46 -3.27
C HIS A 72 -4.03 -4.00 -2.59
N TYR A 73 -3.85 -4.51 -1.38
CA TYR A 73 -4.90 -4.85 -0.44
C TYR A 73 -4.67 -4.05 0.82
N CYS A 74 -5.74 -3.68 1.52
CA CYS A 74 -5.63 -3.02 2.81
C CYS A 74 -6.45 -3.72 3.88
N THR A 75 -6.00 -3.60 5.13
CA THR A 75 -6.74 -4.08 6.31
C THR A 75 -7.03 -2.91 7.22
N ILE A 76 -8.32 -2.64 7.44
CA ILE A 76 -8.79 -1.54 8.29
C ILE A 76 -9.46 -2.17 9.53
N GLY A 77 -8.90 -1.87 10.71
CA GLY A 77 -9.52 -2.17 12.01
C GLY A 77 -10.18 -0.92 12.59
N LEU A 78 -11.34 -1.09 13.22
CA LEU A 78 -12.10 -0.06 13.92
C LEU A 78 -12.20 -0.41 15.41
#